data_AF-A0A345CTZ8-F1
#
_entry.id   AF-A0A345CTZ8-F1
#
_cell.length_a   1.000
_cell.length_b   1.000
_cell.length_c   1.000
_cell.angle_alpha   90.00
_cell.angle_beta   90.00
_cell.angle_gamma   90.00
#
_symmetry.space_group_name_H-M   'P 1'
#
loop_
_entity.id
_entity.type
_entity.pdbx_description
1 polymer ?
#
loop_
_entity_poly.entity_id
_entity_poly.type
_entity_poly.pdbx_seq_one_letter_code
_entity_poly.pdbx_strand_id
1 'polypeptide(L)'
;MNKSNLLNIFISYAWGGSLNKKEWIRGHIVGSIGREYNVFWDRDTIEFGMSIDACINKALAVRPLTVFCICDVDYIHQATVLGSGLQRELLSLEEIAQDEDVKIIPLIFSDCTNSLPSPLPGRVYLDLTELSRRNLYIGDLIHALANGISQADMYMWINKKISSNDLRILAKIHFQELDIELYGNARTHEVTINPLQPLLPPQWMWESDE
;
A
#
# COMPACT_ATOMS: atom_id res chain seq x y z
N MET A 1 -6.90 24.43 -10.47
CA MET A 1 -6.25 23.31 -11.20
C MET A 1 -7.33 22.62 -12.02
N ASN A 2 -7.17 22.58 -13.35
CA ASN A 2 -8.08 21.83 -14.22
C ASN A 2 -7.87 20.33 -13.98
N LYS A 3 -8.90 19.63 -13.50
CA LYS A 3 -8.89 18.18 -13.20
C LYS A 3 -8.81 17.29 -14.45
N SER A 4 -8.77 17.86 -15.66
CA SER A 4 -9.01 17.14 -16.92
C SER A 4 -7.85 16.27 -17.43
N ASN A 5 -6.69 16.28 -16.76
CA ASN A 5 -5.52 15.44 -17.11
C ASN A 5 -5.06 14.53 -15.95
N LEU A 6 -5.87 14.37 -14.90
CA LEU A 6 -5.51 13.50 -13.78
C LEU A 6 -5.70 12.04 -14.18
N LEU A 7 -4.68 11.21 -13.94
CA LEU A 7 -4.76 9.76 -14.04
C LEU A 7 -5.90 9.24 -13.14
N ASN A 8 -6.68 8.30 -13.66
CA ASN A 8 -7.77 7.67 -12.92
C ASN A 8 -7.26 6.42 -12.25
N ILE A 9 -7.53 6.26 -10.95
CA ILE A 9 -7.14 5.11 -10.17
C ILE A 9 -8.39 4.45 -9.62
N PHE A 10 -8.60 3.18 -9.92
CA PHE A 10 -9.66 2.36 -9.35
C PHE A 10 -9.08 1.45 -8.26
N ILE A 11 -9.68 1.44 -7.07
CA ILE A 11 -9.27 0.57 -5.96
C ILE A 11 -10.22 -0.63 -5.89
N SER A 12 -9.76 -1.77 -6.37
CA SER A 12 -10.46 -3.05 -6.31
C SER A 12 -10.11 -3.76 -5.00
N TYR A 13 -11.11 -4.08 -4.18
CA TYR A 13 -10.90 -4.72 -2.87
C TYR A 13 -12.09 -5.60 -2.47
N ALA A 14 -11.93 -6.40 -1.42
CA ALA A 14 -13.00 -7.26 -0.90
C ALA A 14 -14.07 -6.46 -0.12
N TRP A 15 -15.30 -6.42 -0.62
CA TRP A 15 -16.38 -5.62 0.00
C TRP A 15 -16.83 -6.14 1.37
N GLY A 16 -16.68 -7.45 1.61
CA GLY A 16 -17.06 -8.12 2.86
C GLY A 16 -16.06 -7.99 4.02
N GLY A 17 -14.95 -7.27 3.84
CA GLY A 17 -13.91 -7.13 4.86
C GLY A 17 -14.33 -6.29 6.09
N SER A 18 -13.56 -6.42 7.18
CA SER A 18 -13.79 -5.67 8.43
C SER A 18 -13.71 -4.15 8.23
N LEU A 19 -14.43 -3.39 9.08
CA LEU A 19 -14.39 -1.92 9.04
C LEU A 19 -12.96 -1.37 9.21
N ASN A 20 -12.18 -1.96 10.12
CA ASN A 20 -10.80 -1.57 10.38
C ASN A 20 -9.92 -1.69 9.13
N LYS A 21 -10.10 -2.75 8.35
CA LYS A 21 -9.38 -2.95 7.09
C LYS A 21 -9.74 -1.88 6.06
N LYS A 22 -11.03 -1.54 5.96
CA LYS A 22 -11.49 -0.46 5.07
C LYS A 22 -10.90 0.89 5.47
N GLU A 23 -10.90 1.24 6.76
CA GLU A 23 -10.24 2.47 7.24
C GLU A 23 -8.72 2.45 7.04
N TRP A 24 -8.09 1.28 7.16
CA TRP A 24 -6.67 1.15 6.89
C TRP A 24 -6.36 1.46 5.41
N ILE A 25 -7.13 0.89 4.47
CA ILE A 25 -7.04 1.20 3.04
C ILE A 25 -7.29 2.69 2.80
N ARG A 26 -8.23 3.30 3.55
CA ARG A 26 -8.53 4.74 3.46
C ARG A 26 -7.32 5.59 3.74
N GLY A 27 -6.68 5.34 4.89
CA GLY A 27 -5.58 6.17 5.34
C GLY A 27 -4.29 5.93 4.56
N HIS A 28 -4.01 4.68 4.20
CA HIS A 28 -2.70 4.27 3.67
C HIS A 28 -2.63 4.19 2.15
N ILE A 29 -3.77 3.99 1.48
CA ILE A 29 -3.81 3.87 0.02
C ILE A 29 -4.54 5.09 -0.53
N VAL A 30 -5.85 5.20 -0.29
CA VAL A 30 -6.67 6.25 -0.92
C VAL A 30 -6.23 7.66 -0.52
N GLY A 31 -6.00 7.90 0.77
CA GLY A 31 -5.56 9.21 1.27
C GLY A 31 -4.22 9.66 0.72
N SER A 32 -3.33 8.72 0.39
CA SER A 32 -1.99 8.99 -0.12
C SER A 32 -1.96 9.43 -1.58
N ILE A 33 -2.95 9.01 -2.38
CA ILE A 33 -3.06 9.37 -3.81
C ILE A 33 -4.24 10.30 -4.12
N GLY A 34 -5.23 10.41 -3.24
CA GLY A 34 -6.48 11.16 -3.50
C GLY A 34 -6.31 12.68 -3.65
N ARG A 35 -5.14 13.24 -3.35
CA ARG A 35 -4.82 14.66 -3.60
C ARG A 35 -4.41 14.93 -5.05
N GLU A 36 -3.81 13.95 -5.71
CA GLU A 36 -3.17 14.11 -7.03
C GLU A 36 -3.88 13.33 -8.13
N TYR A 37 -4.65 12.30 -7.77
CA TYR A 37 -5.29 11.39 -8.71
C TYR A 37 -6.81 11.41 -8.56
N ASN A 38 -7.51 11.05 -9.64
CA ASN A 38 -8.94 10.80 -9.55
C ASN A 38 -9.17 9.37 -9.08
N VAL A 39 -9.36 9.19 -7.78
CA VAL A 39 -9.47 7.87 -7.16
C VAL A 39 -10.93 7.45 -7.05
N PHE A 40 -11.31 6.38 -7.74
CA PHE A 40 -12.57 5.70 -7.51
C PHE A 40 -12.41 4.68 -6.38
N TRP A 41 -13.18 4.90 -5.33
CA TRP A 41 -13.37 3.94 -4.24
C TRP A 41 -14.83 3.93 -3.82
N ASP A 42 -15.49 2.77 -3.99
CA ASP A 42 -16.92 2.56 -3.74
C ASP A 42 -17.48 3.29 -2.50
N ARG A 43 -16.81 3.19 -1.35
CA ARG A 43 -17.30 3.67 -0.06
C ARG A 43 -17.34 5.19 0.05
N ASP A 44 -16.39 5.86 -0.58
CA ASP A 44 -16.30 7.33 -0.57
C ASP A 44 -16.93 7.94 -1.83
N THR A 45 -17.23 7.12 -2.86
CA THR A 45 -17.65 7.62 -4.19
C THR A 45 -19.11 7.29 -4.53
N ILE A 46 -19.68 6.20 -4.00
CA ILE A 46 -21.05 5.78 -4.33
C ILE A 46 -22.01 6.37 -3.29
N GLU A 47 -22.90 7.25 -3.75
CA GLU A 47 -23.92 7.87 -2.91
C GLU A 47 -25.11 6.94 -2.67
N PHE A 48 -25.85 7.18 -1.60
CA PHE A 48 -27.06 6.43 -1.30
C PHE A 48 -28.09 6.53 -2.43
N GLY A 49 -28.64 5.38 -2.84
CA GLY A 49 -29.62 5.30 -3.93
C GLY A 49 -29.00 5.10 -5.32
N MET A 50 -27.68 5.16 -5.46
CA MET A 50 -27.01 4.83 -6.72
C MET A 50 -26.87 3.32 -6.92
N SER A 51 -26.87 2.88 -8.18
CA SER A 51 -26.53 1.50 -8.54
C SER A 51 -25.02 1.31 -8.48
N ILE A 52 -24.57 0.39 -7.63
CA ILE A 52 -23.14 0.09 -7.44
C ILE A 52 -22.49 -0.35 -8.75
N ASP A 53 -23.11 -1.30 -9.44
CA ASP A 53 -22.59 -1.83 -10.71
C ASP A 53 -22.49 -0.73 -11.78
N ALA A 54 -23.45 0.20 -11.83
CA ALA A 54 -23.40 1.32 -12.76
C ALA A 54 -22.25 2.29 -12.45
N CYS A 55 -21.99 2.57 -11.17
CA CYS A 55 -20.87 3.41 -10.74
C CYS A 55 -19.52 2.77 -11.08
N ILE A 56 -19.37 1.46 -10.83
CA ILE A 56 -18.17 0.70 -11.16
C ILE A 56 -17.93 0.71 -12.66
N ASN A 57 -18.93 0.36 -13.47
CA ASN A 57 -18.79 0.35 -14.92
C ASN A 57 -18.43 1.74 -15.47
N LYS A 58 -19.01 2.81 -14.90
CA LYS A 58 -18.64 4.18 -15.27
C LYS A 58 -17.18 4.49 -14.93
N ALA A 59 -16.69 4.07 -13.77
CA ALA A 59 -15.30 4.28 -13.37
C ALA A 59 -14.32 3.47 -14.22
N LEU A 60 -14.65 2.22 -14.51
CA LEU A 60 -13.87 1.32 -15.36
C LEU A 60 -13.86 1.72 -16.84
N ALA A 61 -14.77 2.60 -17.29
CA ALA A 61 -14.80 3.11 -18.66
C ALA A 61 -13.88 4.32 -18.90
N VAL A 62 -13.34 4.95 -17.86
CA VAL A 62 -12.48 6.14 -18.01
C VAL A 62 -11.07 5.75 -18.43
N ARG A 63 -10.40 6.57 -19.24
CA ARG A 63 -8.99 6.38 -19.67
C ARG A 63 -8.16 7.66 -19.49
N PRO A 64 -6.85 7.56 -19.21
CA PRO A 64 -6.12 6.35 -18.81
C PRO A 64 -6.57 5.85 -17.42
N LEU A 65 -6.47 4.54 -17.20
CA LEU A 65 -6.92 3.85 -15.97
C LEU A 65 -5.80 3.02 -15.36
N THR A 66 -5.61 3.17 -14.05
CA THR A 66 -4.83 2.24 -13.24
C THR A 66 -5.76 1.57 -12.22
N VAL A 67 -5.66 0.26 -12.06
CA VAL A 67 -6.46 -0.53 -11.13
C VAL A 67 -5.51 -1.13 -10.10
N PHE A 68 -5.67 -0.77 -8.83
CA PHE A 68 -4.98 -1.41 -7.72
C PHE A 68 -5.89 -2.48 -7.13
N CYS A 69 -5.48 -3.75 -7.23
CA CYS A 69 -6.21 -4.88 -6.68
C CYS A 69 -5.60 -5.25 -5.32
N ILE A 70 -6.36 -5.07 -4.23
CA ILE A 70 -5.92 -5.37 -2.86
C ILE A 70 -6.04 -6.87 -2.62
N CYS A 71 -5.00 -7.62 -2.97
CA CYS A 71 -4.97 -9.07 -2.91
C CYS A 71 -4.56 -9.57 -1.52
N ASP A 72 -5.55 -9.94 -0.73
CA ASP A 72 -5.40 -10.68 0.51
C ASP A 72 -6.37 -11.87 0.57
N VAL A 73 -6.36 -12.60 1.68
CA VAL A 73 -7.22 -13.76 1.92
C VAL A 73 -8.70 -13.46 1.65
N ASP A 74 -9.22 -12.30 2.07
CA ASP A 74 -10.64 -11.96 1.84
C ASP A 74 -10.90 -11.69 0.36
N TYR A 75 -9.95 -11.05 -0.33
CA TYR A 75 -10.06 -10.79 -1.77
C TYR A 75 -10.14 -12.08 -2.57
N ILE A 76 -9.22 -13.02 -2.30
CA ILE A 76 -9.23 -14.33 -2.95
C ILE A 76 -10.54 -15.06 -2.65
N HIS A 77 -10.96 -15.07 -1.38
CA HIS A 77 -12.20 -15.72 -1.00
C HIS A 77 -13.41 -15.12 -1.72
N GLN A 78 -13.59 -13.79 -1.67
CA GLN A 78 -14.72 -13.11 -2.28
C GLN A 78 -14.73 -13.22 -3.81
N ALA A 79 -13.57 -13.32 -4.46
CA ALA A 79 -13.48 -13.56 -5.90
C ALA A 79 -14.05 -14.93 -6.33
N THR A 80 -14.03 -15.93 -5.45
CA THR A 80 -14.59 -17.28 -5.73
C THR A 80 -16.09 -17.40 -5.45
N VAL A 81 -16.67 -16.47 -4.68
CA VAL A 81 -18.09 -16.51 -4.32
C VAL A 81 -18.93 -16.05 -5.51
N LEU A 82 -19.71 -16.98 -6.08
CA LEU A 82 -20.60 -16.69 -7.20
C LEU A 82 -21.60 -15.58 -6.85
N GLY A 83 -21.67 -14.55 -7.69
CA GLY A 83 -22.56 -13.40 -7.52
C GLY A 83 -22.09 -12.42 -6.44
N SER A 84 -20.87 -12.54 -5.91
CA SER A 84 -20.30 -11.49 -5.05
C SER A 84 -20.08 -10.20 -5.86
N GLY A 85 -20.06 -9.05 -5.17
CA GLY A 85 -19.75 -7.77 -5.81
C GLY A 85 -18.37 -7.77 -6.46
N LEU A 86 -17.38 -8.35 -5.77
CA LEU A 86 -16.02 -8.47 -6.28
C LEU A 86 -15.95 -9.38 -7.51
N GLN A 87 -16.67 -10.49 -7.54
CA GLN A 87 -16.67 -11.37 -8.71
C GLN A 87 -17.20 -10.65 -9.96
N ARG A 88 -18.31 -9.90 -9.83
CA ARG A 88 -18.84 -9.10 -10.95
C ARG A 88 -17.86 -8.03 -11.41
N GLU A 89 -17.22 -7.35 -10.47
CA GLU A 89 -16.19 -6.36 -10.76
C GLU A 89 -15.00 -6.98 -11.51
N LEU A 90 -14.54 -8.16 -11.10
CA LEU A 90 -13.45 -8.90 -11.76
C LEU A 90 -13.80 -9.31 -13.19
N LEU A 91 -15.05 -9.72 -13.45
CA LEU A 91 -15.53 -9.98 -14.81
C LEU A 91 -15.46 -8.72 -15.68
N SER A 92 -15.92 -7.57 -15.17
CA SER A 92 -15.79 -6.29 -15.90
C SER A 92 -14.32 -5.88 -16.10
N LEU A 93 -13.44 -6.17 -15.13
CA LEU A 93 -12.00 -5.92 -15.26
C LEU A 93 -11.35 -6.80 -16.32
N GLU A 94 -11.79 -8.05 -16.45
CA GLU A 94 -11.31 -9.00 -17.46
C GLU A 94 -11.62 -8.51 -18.89
N GLU A 95 -12.79 -7.92 -19.11
CA GLU A 95 -13.19 -7.35 -20.40
C GLU A 95 -12.26 -6.23 -20.89
N ILE A 96 -11.67 -5.46 -19.98
CA ILE A 96 -10.79 -4.32 -20.30
C ILE A 96 -9.31 -4.63 -20.05
N ALA A 97 -8.97 -5.85 -19.65
CA ALA A 97 -7.65 -6.20 -19.14
C ALA A 97 -6.51 -6.05 -20.17
N GLN A 98 -6.83 -6.11 -21.46
CA GLN A 98 -5.88 -6.03 -22.56
C GLN A 98 -5.83 -4.65 -23.24
N ASP A 99 -6.59 -3.68 -22.72
CA ASP A 99 -6.61 -2.32 -23.24
C ASP A 99 -5.30 -1.59 -22.89
N GLU A 100 -4.66 -0.94 -23.87
CA GLU A 100 -3.32 -0.35 -23.73
C GLU A 100 -3.26 0.76 -22.67
N ASP A 101 -4.39 1.46 -22.49
CA ASP A 101 -4.54 2.54 -21.51
C ASP A 101 -5.01 2.04 -20.13
N VAL A 102 -5.04 0.72 -19.91
CA VAL A 102 -5.44 0.08 -18.63
C VAL A 102 -4.27 -0.66 -17.99
N LYS A 103 -3.87 -0.22 -16.80
CA LYS A 103 -2.85 -0.87 -15.98
C LYS A 103 -3.48 -1.54 -14.77
N ILE A 104 -3.52 -2.87 -14.73
CA ILE A 104 -3.99 -3.63 -13.55
C ILE A 104 -2.78 -4.10 -12.75
N ILE A 105 -2.70 -3.68 -11.49
CA ILE A 105 -1.57 -3.96 -10.59
C ILE A 105 -2.09 -4.69 -9.34
N PRO A 106 -1.77 -5.99 -9.18
CA PRO A 106 -2.01 -6.70 -7.93
C PRO A 106 -1.11 -6.17 -6.81
N LEU A 107 -1.70 -5.85 -5.66
CA LEU A 107 -1.01 -5.49 -4.43
C LEU A 107 -1.17 -6.65 -3.44
N ILE A 108 -0.10 -7.39 -3.17
CA ILE A 108 -0.12 -8.61 -2.38
C ILE A 108 0.06 -8.29 -0.90
N PHE A 109 -0.91 -8.68 -0.07
CA PHE A 109 -0.93 -8.45 1.38
C PHE A 109 -0.89 -9.73 2.21
N SER A 110 -0.98 -10.88 1.54
CA SER A 110 -0.87 -12.22 2.14
C SER A 110 -0.30 -13.19 1.11
N ASP A 111 0.10 -14.38 1.56
CA ASP A 111 0.53 -15.46 0.67
C ASP A 111 -0.63 -15.97 -0.21
N CYS A 112 -0.83 -15.34 -1.37
CA CYS A 112 -1.96 -15.57 -2.27
C CYS A 112 -1.60 -15.53 -3.76
N THR A 113 -0.32 -15.39 -4.11
CA THR A 113 0.17 -15.21 -5.48
C THR A 113 -0.21 -16.39 -6.39
N ASN A 114 -0.27 -17.61 -5.85
CA ASN A 114 -0.65 -18.82 -6.58
C ASN A 114 -2.15 -18.97 -6.82
N SER A 115 -2.98 -18.13 -6.19
CA SER A 115 -4.45 -18.23 -6.20
C SER A 115 -5.12 -16.96 -6.69
N LEU A 116 -4.37 -16.10 -7.39
CA LEU A 116 -4.89 -14.84 -7.91
C LEU A 116 -6.02 -15.10 -8.92
N PRO A 117 -7.20 -14.45 -8.78
CA PRO A 117 -8.29 -14.59 -9.73
C PRO A 117 -7.99 -13.87 -11.05
N SER A 118 -8.60 -14.32 -12.16
CA SER A 118 -8.56 -13.57 -13.44
C SER A 118 -9.03 -12.12 -13.22
N PRO A 119 -8.41 -11.10 -13.84
CA PRO A 119 -7.32 -11.16 -14.84
C PRO A 119 -5.91 -10.96 -14.26
N LEU A 120 -5.70 -11.29 -12.99
CA LEU A 120 -4.45 -11.00 -12.27
C LEU A 120 -3.28 -11.97 -12.53
N PRO A 121 -3.48 -13.28 -12.83
CA PRO A 121 -2.39 -14.20 -13.12
C PRO A 121 -1.45 -13.70 -14.23
N GLY A 122 -0.15 -13.84 -14.02
CA GLY A 122 0.89 -13.43 -14.97
C GLY A 122 1.20 -11.93 -15.00
N ARG A 123 0.49 -11.10 -14.24
CA ARG A 123 0.80 -9.67 -14.10
C ARG A 123 1.91 -9.44 -13.07
N VAL A 124 2.72 -8.42 -13.33
CA VAL A 124 3.66 -7.87 -12.34
C VAL A 124 2.85 -7.35 -11.15
N TYR A 125 3.24 -7.77 -9.95
CA TYR A 125 2.60 -7.39 -8.69
C TYR A 125 3.57 -6.68 -7.76
N LEU A 126 3.01 -5.94 -6.79
CA LEU A 126 3.76 -5.36 -5.69
C LEU A 126 3.53 -6.17 -4.42
N ASP A 127 4.58 -6.79 -3.88
CA ASP A 127 4.51 -7.50 -2.60
C ASP A 127 4.64 -6.54 -1.42
N LEU A 128 3.57 -6.44 -0.64
CA LEU A 128 3.46 -5.62 0.56
C LEU A 128 3.26 -6.47 1.83
N THR A 129 3.37 -7.80 1.72
CA THR A 129 3.09 -8.75 2.81
C THR A 129 3.91 -8.41 4.05
N GLU A 130 5.21 -8.20 3.89
CA GLU A 130 6.12 -7.94 5.00
C GLU A 130 5.91 -6.56 5.63
N LEU A 131 5.63 -5.53 4.81
CA LEU A 131 5.31 -4.19 5.30
C LEU A 131 4.01 -4.18 6.08
N SER A 132 2.99 -4.88 5.58
CA SER A 132 1.69 -5.07 6.23
C SER A 132 1.82 -5.80 7.55
N ARG A 133 2.53 -6.94 7.58
CA ARG A 133 2.79 -7.74 8.79
C ARG A 133 3.44 -6.91 9.90
N ARG A 134 4.34 -5.99 9.54
CA ARG A 134 5.03 -5.09 10.46
C ARG A 134 4.27 -3.79 10.76
N ASN A 135 3.08 -3.60 10.18
CA ASN A 135 2.30 -2.38 10.25
C ASN A 135 3.10 -1.12 9.88
N LEU A 136 3.91 -1.22 8.82
CA LEU A 136 4.68 -0.11 8.28
C LEU A 136 3.82 0.72 7.34
N TYR A 137 3.96 2.04 7.40
CA TYR A 137 3.25 2.95 6.51
C TYR A 137 3.63 2.70 5.05
N ILE A 138 2.66 2.53 4.15
CA ILE A 138 2.91 2.24 2.72
C ILE A 138 2.55 3.40 1.78
N GLY A 139 2.01 4.51 2.29
CA GLY A 139 1.45 5.57 1.44
C GLY A 139 2.43 6.16 0.44
N ASP A 140 3.69 6.37 0.84
CA ASP A 140 4.74 6.87 -0.07
C ASP A 140 5.01 5.90 -1.22
N LEU A 141 4.93 4.58 -0.95
CA LEU A 141 5.12 3.54 -1.96
C LEU A 141 3.93 3.50 -2.92
N ILE A 142 2.70 3.62 -2.41
CA ILE A 142 1.49 3.70 -3.24
C ILE A 142 1.53 4.93 -4.14
N HIS A 143 1.97 6.07 -3.61
CA HIS A 143 2.12 7.29 -4.39
C HIS A 143 3.19 7.15 -5.49
N ALA A 144 4.33 6.56 -5.18
CA ALA A 144 5.37 6.29 -6.18
C ALA A 144 4.95 5.25 -7.22
N LEU A 145 4.18 4.23 -6.81
CA LEU A 145 3.57 3.26 -7.71
C LEU A 145 2.63 3.94 -8.71
N ALA A 146 1.77 4.84 -8.23
CA ALA A 146 0.87 5.62 -9.08
C ALA A 146 1.64 6.51 -10.09
N ASN A 147 2.83 6.99 -9.72
CA ASN A 147 3.73 7.74 -10.59
C ASN A 147 4.52 6.86 -11.58
N GLY A 148 4.37 5.53 -11.53
CA GLY A 148 5.02 4.61 -12.47
C GLY A 148 6.50 4.33 -12.17
N ILE A 149 6.89 4.31 -10.89
CA ILE A 149 8.21 3.83 -10.45
C ILE A 149 8.55 2.44 -11.02
N SER A 150 9.83 2.20 -11.32
CA SER A 150 10.28 0.89 -11.80
C SER A 150 10.19 -0.18 -10.71
N GLN A 151 10.09 -1.46 -11.12
CA GLN A 151 10.10 -2.58 -10.17
C GLN A 151 11.39 -2.60 -9.33
N ALA A 152 12.55 -2.36 -9.97
CA ALA A 152 13.84 -2.39 -9.29
C ALA A 152 13.94 -1.32 -8.20
N ASP A 153 13.56 -0.07 -8.53
CA ASP A 153 13.60 1.02 -7.56
C ASP A 153 12.59 0.80 -6.42
N MET A 154 11.42 0.26 -6.74
CA MET A 154 10.41 -0.10 -5.74
C MET A 154 10.92 -1.16 -4.76
N TYR A 155 11.54 -2.24 -5.27
CA TYR A 155 12.12 -3.28 -4.42
C TYR A 155 13.26 -2.75 -3.55
N MET A 156 14.16 -1.93 -4.10
CA MET A 156 15.22 -1.28 -3.31
C MET A 156 14.63 -0.45 -2.17
N TRP A 157 13.56 0.31 -2.44
CA TRP A 157 12.93 1.14 -1.42
C TRP A 157 12.24 0.31 -0.34
N ILE A 158 11.52 -0.74 -0.72
CA ILE A 158 10.88 -1.67 0.24
C ILE A 158 11.94 -2.30 1.15
N ASN A 159 13.03 -2.83 0.58
CA ASN A 159 14.11 -3.43 1.34
C ASN A 159 14.73 -2.43 2.31
N LYS A 160 15.04 -1.21 1.86
CA LYS A 160 15.55 -0.14 2.72
C LYS A 160 14.60 0.18 3.88
N LYS A 161 13.29 0.19 3.62
CA LYS A 161 12.26 0.45 4.65
C LYS A 161 12.20 -0.66 5.69
N ILE A 162 12.31 -1.91 5.26
CA ILE A 162 12.39 -3.10 6.13
C ILE A 162 13.66 -3.04 6.98
N SER A 163 14.83 -2.88 6.36
CA SER A 163 16.12 -2.80 7.07
C SER A 163 16.18 -1.66 8.08
N SER A 164 15.63 -0.48 7.72
CA SER A 164 15.53 0.64 8.65
C SER A 164 14.61 0.33 9.85
N ASN A 165 13.54 -0.41 9.63
CA ASN A 165 12.68 -0.88 10.71
C ASN A 165 13.38 -1.91 11.61
N ASP A 166 14.13 -2.86 11.04
CA ASP A 166 14.94 -3.84 11.79
C ASP A 166 15.96 -3.14 12.68
N LEU A 167 16.73 -2.21 12.12
CA LEU A 167 17.71 -1.42 12.87
C LEU A 167 17.05 -0.64 14.02
N ARG A 168 15.87 -0.05 13.79
CA ARG A 168 15.12 0.65 14.84
C ARG A 168 14.65 -0.28 15.96
N ILE A 169 14.21 -1.49 15.63
CA ILE A 169 13.79 -2.49 16.62
C ILE A 169 14.98 -2.94 17.46
N LEU A 170 16.10 -3.29 16.82
CA LEU A 170 17.34 -3.68 17.51
C LEU A 170 17.86 -2.55 18.39
N ALA A 171 17.85 -1.32 17.90
CA ALA A 171 18.30 -0.16 18.67
C ALA A 171 17.42 0.06 19.90
N LYS A 172 16.10 -0.05 19.73
CA LYS A 172 15.16 0.05 20.84
C LYS A 172 15.44 -1.02 21.91
N ILE A 173 15.63 -2.28 21.51
CA ILE A 173 15.94 -3.36 22.45
C ILE A 173 17.26 -3.06 23.18
N HIS A 174 18.32 -2.73 22.44
CA HIS A 174 19.62 -2.40 23.00
C HIS A 174 19.55 -1.27 24.04
N PHE A 175 18.93 -0.13 23.69
CA PHE A 175 18.83 1.00 24.61
C PHE A 175 17.85 0.77 25.77
N GLN A 176 16.92 -0.18 25.65
CA GLN A 176 16.05 -0.59 26.77
C GLN A 176 16.75 -1.50 27.79
N GLU A 177 17.77 -2.24 27.36
CA GLU A 177 18.58 -3.11 28.23
C GLU A 177 19.67 -2.33 28.97
N LEU A 178 20.06 -1.16 28.44
CA LEU A 178 20.99 -0.26 29.11
C LEU A 178 20.26 0.46 30.26
N ASP A 179 20.76 0.30 31.49
CA ASP A 179 20.31 1.05 32.66
C ASP A 179 20.89 2.49 32.60
N ILE A 180 20.43 3.26 31.62
CA ILE A 180 20.88 4.63 31.34
C ILE A 180 19.69 5.59 31.23
N GLU A 181 19.84 6.76 31.83
CA GLU A 181 18.94 7.88 31.57
C GLU A 181 19.40 8.65 30.32
N LEU A 182 18.46 8.95 29.43
CA LEU A 182 18.72 9.71 28.22
C LEU A 182 18.09 11.10 28.34
N TYR A 183 18.89 12.11 28.02
CA TYR A 183 18.49 13.51 27.93
C TYR A 183 18.51 13.92 26.46
N GLY A 184 17.49 14.66 26.01
CA GLY A 184 17.36 15.05 24.62
C GLY A 184 16.97 16.52 24.46
N ASN A 185 17.56 17.19 23.47
CA ASN A 185 17.17 18.54 23.06
C ASN A 185 16.50 18.49 21.68
N ALA A 186 15.17 18.68 21.67
CA ALA A 186 14.39 18.62 20.44
C ALA A 186 14.76 19.69 19.40
N ARG A 187 15.41 20.79 19.82
CA ARG A 187 15.83 21.87 18.91
C ARG A 187 17.17 21.59 18.25
N THR A 188 18.12 21.00 18.97
CA THR A 188 19.45 20.66 18.43
C THR A 188 19.54 19.23 17.93
N HIS A 189 18.53 18.41 18.19
CA HIS A 189 18.51 16.96 17.93
C HIS A 189 19.63 16.19 18.64
N GLU A 190 20.24 16.77 19.68
CA GLU A 190 21.22 16.07 20.51
C GLU A 190 20.52 15.14 21.50
N VAL A 191 21.13 13.96 21.66
CA VAL A 191 20.80 12.99 22.70
C VAL A 191 22.07 12.74 23.50
N THR A 192 21.98 12.78 24.82
CA THR A 192 23.11 12.67 25.74
C THR A 192 22.77 11.74 26.90
N ILE A 193 23.73 10.93 27.36
CA ILE A 193 23.58 10.10 28.57
C ILE A 193 23.68 10.97 29.83
N ASN A 194 24.47 12.03 29.77
CA ASN A 194 24.57 13.09 30.77
C ASN A 194 25.02 14.38 30.07
N PRO A 195 24.99 15.57 30.72
CA PRO A 195 25.28 16.85 30.06
C PRO A 195 26.64 16.96 29.33
N LEU A 196 27.57 16.04 29.57
CA LEU A 196 28.91 16.04 28.98
C LEU A 196 29.14 14.87 28.00
N GLN A 197 28.20 13.93 27.87
CA GLN A 197 28.38 12.71 27.11
C GLN A 197 27.28 12.53 26.06
N PRO A 198 27.56 12.81 24.77
CA PRO A 198 26.64 12.51 23.70
C PRO A 198 26.41 10.99 23.60
N LEU A 199 25.18 10.63 23.30
CA LEU A 199 24.83 9.26 22.95
C LEU A 199 25.40 8.99 21.57
N LEU A 200 26.50 8.25 21.52
CA LEU A 200 27.03 7.72 20.27
C LEU A 200 26.21 6.48 19.90
N PRO A 201 25.95 6.25 18.60
CA PRO A 201 25.34 5.00 18.21
C PRO A 201 26.31 3.84 18.60
N PRO A 202 25.82 2.63 18.88
CA PRO A 202 26.66 1.44 19.03
C PRO A 202 27.31 0.97 17.72
N GLN A 203 28.47 0.32 17.82
CA GLN A 203 29.26 -0.15 16.67
C GLN A 203 28.46 -0.99 15.66
N TRP A 204 27.66 -1.93 16.18
CA TRP A 204 26.80 -2.81 15.39
C TRP A 204 25.74 -2.06 14.54
N MET A 205 25.43 -0.78 14.84
CA MET A 205 24.43 0.00 14.10
C MET A 205 24.94 0.53 12.75
N TRP A 206 26.25 0.54 12.51
CA TRP A 206 26.85 0.96 11.25
C TRP A 206 27.89 -0.04 10.73
N GLU A 207 28.20 -1.09 11.48
CA GLU A 207 28.90 -2.25 10.95
C GLU A 207 27.95 -3.00 10.02
N SER A 208 28.26 -2.92 8.73
CA SER A 208 27.72 -3.84 7.73
C SER A 208 28.79 -4.90 7.50
N ASP A 209 28.43 -6.19 7.56
CA ASP A 209 29.28 -7.30 7.11
C ASP A 209 29.39 -7.36 5.57
N GLU A 210 29.12 -6.26 4.87
CA GLU A 210 29.22 -6.12 3.41
C GLU A 210 30.62 -5.71 2.95
#